data_AF-A0A1C5ZYA7-F1
#
_entry.id   AF-A0A1C5ZYA7-F1
#
_cell.length_a   1.000
_cell.length_b   1.000
_cell.length_c   1.000
_cell.angle_alpha   90.00
_cell.angle_beta   90.00
_cell.angle_gamma   90.00
#
_symmetry.space_group_name_H-M   'P 1'
#
loop_
_entity.id
_entity.type
_entity.pdbx_description
1 polymer ?
#
loop_
_entity_poly.entity_id
_entity_poly.type
_entity_poly.pdbx_seq_one_letter_code
_entity_poly.pdbx_strand_id
1 'polypeptide(L)'
;MKQFDLFECQKELDIQAKREQMFQKWRLLPPERLILAGTPDRRRLGEELADGYCMVWEQALHRCQGLPPNQEIWLNHIEKPEYWVMNWNDDPCGEHIEICPFCHANLACGEGDAVLIKADDGWWRILGFMEAE
;
A
#
# COMPACT_ATOMS: atom_id res chain seq x y z
N MET A 1 -0.47 -5.70 43.69
CA MET A 1 -1.64 -5.80 42.79
C MET A 1 -1.38 -4.88 41.61
N LYS A 2 -1.31 -5.40 40.37
CA LYS A 2 -1.38 -4.53 39.19
C LYS A 2 -2.82 -4.01 39.11
N GLN A 3 -3.00 -2.70 39.23
CA GLN A 3 -4.27 -2.06 38.95
C GLN A 3 -4.42 -2.08 37.42
N PHE A 4 -5.31 -2.93 36.92
CA PHE A 4 -5.61 -2.98 35.50
C PHE A 4 -6.56 -1.83 35.18
N ASP A 5 -6.14 -0.93 34.30
CA ASP A 5 -7.02 0.07 33.73
C ASP A 5 -7.94 -0.61 32.70
N LEU A 6 -9.25 -0.56 32.96
CA LEU A 6 -10.26 -1.14 32.08
C LEU A 6 -10.21 -0.52 30.68
N PHE A 7 -9.81 0.75 30.55
CA PHE A 7 -9.67 1.42 29.26
C PHE A 7 -8.45 0.91 28.48
N GLU A 8 -7.35 0.59 29.17
CA GLU A 8 -6.17 -0.03 28.55
C GLU A 8 -6.49 -1.44 28.06
N CYS A 9 -7.16 -2.26 28.89
CA CYS A 9 -7.58 -3.60 28.51
C CYS A 9 -8.50 -3.59 27.28
N GLN A 10 -9.48 -2.67 27.22
CA GLN A 10 -10.38 -2.57 26.06
C GLN A 10 -9.62 -2.16 24.80
N LYS A 11 -8.69 -1.20 24.92
CA LYS A 11 -7.86 -0.76 23.79
C LYS A 11 -6.99 -1.89 23.24
N GLU A 12 -6.43 -2.73 24.10
CA GLU A 12 -5.66 -3.91 23.68
C GLU A 12 -6.53 -4.92 22.92
N LEU A 13 -7.74 -5.19 23.40
CA LEU A 13 -8.70 -6.05 22.70
C LEU A 13 -9.08 -5.49 21.33
N ASP A 14 -9.33 -4.19 21.22
CA ASP A 14 -9.68 -3.54 19.96
C ASP A 14 -8.52 -3.60 18.94
N ILE A 15 -7.28 -3.38 19.40
CA ILE A 15 -6.07 -3.51 18.58
C ILE A 15 -5.91 -4.95 18.09
N GLN A 16 -6.12 -5.93 18.96
CA GLN A 16 -5.99 -7.34 18.62
C GLN A 16 -7.05 -7.77 17.60
N ALA A 17 -8.32 -7.39 17.81
CA ALA A 17 -9.40 -7.67 16.86
C ALA A 17 -9.13 -7.03 15.49
N LYS A 18 -8.61 -5.80 15.47
CA LYS A 18 -8.21 -5.13 14.22
C LYS A 18 -7.08 -5.88 13.51
N ARG A 19 -6.06 -6.33 14.23
CA ARG A 19 -4.95 -7.12 13.67
C ARG A 19 -5.44 -8.45 13.09
N GLU A 20 -6.32 -9.14 13.80
CA GLU A 20 -6.94 -10.38 13.31
C GLU A 20 -7.71 -10.16 12.01
N GLN A 21 -8.53 -9.10 11.95
CA GLN A 21 -9.25 -8.75 10.73
C GLN A 21 -8.29 -8.46 9.56
N MET A 22 -7.23 -7.70 9.81
CA MET A 22 -6.23 -7.35 8.80
C MET A 22 -5.44 -8.58 8.34
N PHE A 23 -5.10 -9.49 9.25
CA PHE A 23 -4.43 -10.74 8.91
C PHE A 23 -5.31 -11.61 8.01
N GLN A 24 -6.61 -11.73 8.32
CA GLN A 24 -7.54 -12.47 7.46
C GLN A 24 -7.67 -11.84 6.07
N LYS A 25 -7.75 -10.50 5.99
CA LYS A 25 -7.71 -9.76 4.73
C LYS A 25 -6.42 -10.09 3.97
N TRP A 26 -5.26 -9.85 4.56
CA TRP A 26 -3.95 -10.09 3.97
C TRP A 26 -3.81 -11.53 3.47
N ARG A 27 -4.17 -12.54 4.28
CA ARG A 27 -4.04 -13.95 3.92
C ARG A 27 -4.78 -14.32 2.64
N LEU A 28 -5.93 -13.71 2.39
CA LEU A 28 -6.77 -13.99 1.22
C LEU A 28 -6.40 -13.19 -0.02
N LEU A 29 -5.57 -12.15 0.11
CA LEU A 29 -5.18 -11.32 -1.02
C LEU A 29 -4.20 -12.03 -1.94
N PRO A 30 -4.32 -11.83 -3.27
CA PRO A 30 -3.29 -12.22 -4.22
C PRO A 30 -2.00 -11.40 -4.01
N PRO A 31 -0.85 -11.85 -4.54
CA PRO A 31 0.41 -11.08 -4.48
C PRO A 31 0.28 -9.68 -5.09
N GLU A 32 -0.53 -9.55 -6.15
CA GLU A 32 -0.78 -8.29 -6.84
C GLU A 32 -2.28 -8.13 -7.12
N ARG A 33 -2.79 -6.90 -6.97
CA ARG A 33 -4.15 -6.54 -7.36
C ARG A 33 -4.12 -5.37 -8.34
N LEU A 34 -4.59 -5.62 -9.56
CA LEU A 34 -4.77 -4.59 -10.58
C LEU A 34 -5.98 -3.71 -10.26
N ILE A 35 -5.78 -2.41 -10.35
CA ILE A 35 -6.77 -1.35 -10.15
C ILE A 35 -6.83 -0.53 -11.44
N LEU A 36 -7.92 -0.68 -12.19
CA LEU A 36 -8.07 -0.05 -13.51
C LEU A 36 -8.39 1.44 -13.41
N ALA A 37 -7.82 2.23 -14.32
CA ALA A 37 -8.12 3.65 -14.47
C ALA A 37 -9.62 3.91 -14.63
N GLY A 38 -10.09 5.05 -14.10
CA GLY A 38 -11.50 5.47 -14.21
C GLY A 38 -12.49 4.67 -13.35
N THR A 39 -12.05 3.63 -12.63
CA THR A 39 -12.91 2.90 -11.70
C THR A 39 -13.05 3.62 -10.34
N PRO A 40 -14.12 3.35 -9.57
CA PRO A 40 -14.23 3.85 -8.20
C PRO A 40 -13.06 3.41 -7.31
N ASP A 41 -12.54 2.21 -7.51
CA ASP A 41 -11.40 1.66 -6.76
C ASP A 41 -10.15 2.52 -6.96
N ARG A 42 -9.91 3.01 -8.18
CA ARG A 42 -8.76 3.88 -8.48
C ARG A 42 -8.77 5.18 -7.69
N ARG A 43 -9.95 5.75 -7.42
CA ARG A 43 -10.10 6.96 -6.58
C ARG A 43 -9.82 6.71 -5.11
N ARG A 44 -9.93 5.45 -4.68
CA ARG A 44 -9.70 5.00 -3.30
C ARG A 44 -8.35 4.32 -3.13
N LEU A 45 -7.50 4.32 -4.17
CA LEU A 45 -6.20 3.64 -4.17
C LEU A 45 -5.33 4.06 -2.98
N GLY A 46 -5.17 5.38 -2.77
CA GLY A 46 -4.37 5.90 -1.66
C GLY A 46 -4.96 5.53 -0.28
N GLU A 47 -6.28 5.52 -0.15
CA GLU A 47 -6.95 5.07 1.09
C GLU A 47 -6.75 3.58 1.33
N GLU A 48 -6.84 2.77 0.27
CA GLU A 48 -6.64 1.33 0.35
C GLU A 48 -5.19 0.99 0.68
N LEU A 49 -4.21 1.67 0.09
CA LEU A 49 -2.78 1.52 0.41
C LEU A 49 -2.49 1.93 1.86
N ALA A 50 -3.06 3.04 2.33
CA ALA A 50 -2.89 3.51 3.70
C ALA A 50 -3.57 2.60 4.74
N ASP A 51 -4.65 1.92 4.37
CA ASP A 51 -5.37 0.97 5.24
C ASP A 51 -4.56 -0.31 5.50
N GLY A 52 -3.69 -0.21 6.51
CA GLY A 52 -2.79 -1.30 6.85
C GLY A 52 -1.51 -1.32 6.06
N TYR A 53 -0.99 -0.14 5.72
CA TYR A 53 0.32 0.01 5.10
C TYR A 53 1.39 -0.85 5.78
N CYS A 54 2.24 -1.48 4.96
CA CYS A 54 3.23 -2.51 5.32
C CYS A 54 2.70 -3.80 5.94
N MET A 55 1.43 -3.88 6.35
CA MET A 55 0.83 -5.10 6.90
C MET A 55 -0.05 -5.83 5.89
N VAL A 56 -0.79 -5.08 5.06
CA VAL A 56 -1.71 -5.60 4.04
C VAL A 56 -1.12 -5.36 2.65
N TRP A 57 -0.82 -4.10 2.37
CA TRP A 57 -0.21 -3.65 1.12
C TRP A 57 1.13 -2.99 1.43
N GLU A 58 2.14 -3.31 0.64
CA GLU A 58 3.48 -2.73 0.76
C GLU A 58 3.60 -1.45 -0.07
N GLN A 59 3.05 -1.47 -1.28
CA GLN A 59 3.19 -0.35 -2.22
C GLN A 59 2.06 -0.37 -3.26
N ALA A 60 1.85 0.77 -3.92
CA ALA A 60 1.08 0.83 -5.16
C ALA A 60 1.97 1.37 -6.28
N LEU A 61 1.92 0.72 -7.44
CA LEU A 61 2.75 1.01 -8.60
C LEU A 61 1.88 1.36 -9.80
N HIS A 62 2.29 2.33 -10.61
CA HIS A 62 1.73 2.53 -11.94
C HIS A 62 2.46 1.63 -12.93
N ARG A 63 1.71 0.92 -13.79
CA ARG A 63 2.28 0.11 -14.87
C ARG A 63 1.75 0.58 -16.21
N CYS A 64 2.66 0.76 -17.17
CA CYS A 64 2.30 1.03 -18.56
C CYS A 64 3.34 0.44 -19.51
N GLN A 65 2.96 0.25 -20.78
CA GLN A 65 3.82 -0.39 -21.79
C GLN A 65 5.12 0.36 -22.09
N GLY A 66 5.14 1.68 -21.85
CA GLY A 66 6.32 2.51 -22.12
C GLY A 66 7.31 2.60 -20.94
N LEU A 67 6.96 2.06 -19.76
CA LEU A 67 7.83 2.12 -18.58
C LEU A 67 9.00 1.13 -18.73
N PRO A 68 10.26 1.59 -18.65
CA PRO A 68 11.43 0.71 -18.69
C PRO A 68 11.44 -0.30 -17.52
N PRO A 69 11.97 -1.52 -17.70
CA PRO A 69 11.96 -2.56 -16.65
C PRO A 69 12.71 -2.21 -15.36
N ASN A 70 13.65 -1.27 -15.43
CA ASN A 70 14.47 -0.80 -14.29
C ASN A 70 13.95 0.50 -13.68
N GLN A 71 12.74 0.93 -14.05
CA GLN A 71 12.12 2.13 -13.52
C GLN A 71 10.79 1.79 -12.86
N GLU A 72 10.49 2.50 -11.79
CA GLU A 72 9.28 2.33 -11.02
C GLU A 72 8.64 3.69 -10.83
N ILE A 73 7.31 3.70 -10.97
CA ILE A 73 6.45 4.83 -10.63
C ILE A 73 5.57 4.34 -9.48
N TRP A 74 5.79 4.86 -8.28
CA TRP A 74 5.13 4.40 -7.07
C TRP A 74 4.33 5.52 -6.43
N LEU A 75 3.27 5.13 -5.72
CA LEU A 75 2.41 6.06 -5.01
C LEU A 75 2.97 6.31 -3.61
N ASN A 76 3.28 7.57 -3.30
CA ASN A 76 3.51 8.01 -1.94
C ASN A 76 2.16 8.22 -1.24
N HIS A 77 1.87 7.37 -0.25
CA HIS A 77 0.62 7.38 0.51
C HIS A 77 0.64 8.34 1.71
N ILE A 78 1.81 8.91 2.06
CA ILE A 78 1.99 9.74 3.26
C ILE A 78 1.41 11.14 3.03
N GLU A 79 1.66 11.70 1.85
CA GLU A 79 1.27 13.07 1.52
C GLU A 79 -0.09 13.10 0.80
N LYS A 80 -0.87 14.16 1.09
CA LYS A 80 -2.10 14.49 0.35
C LYS A 80 -1.87 15.80 -0.42
N PRO A 81 -2.36 15.95 -1.67
CA PRO A 81 -3.11 14.96 -2.48
C PRO A 81 -2.23 13.77 -2.93
N GLU A 82 -2.84 12.79 -3.62
CA GLU A 82 -2.16 11.62 -4.18
C GLU A 82 -0.86 12.02 -4.91
N TYR A 83 0.28 11.49 -4.46
CA TYR A 83 1.61 11.95 -4.86
C TYR A 83 2.40 10.81 -5.49
N TRP A 84 2.70 10.89 -6.78
CA TRP A 84 3.41 9.82 -7.50
C TRP A 84 4.88 10.15 -7.67
N VAL A 85 5.73 9.17 -7.43
CA VAL A 85 7.18 9.32 -7.49
C VAL A 85 7.74 8.37 -8.51
N MET A 86 8.63 8.87 -9.35
CA MET A 86 9.36 8.09 -10.33
C MET A 86 10.85 8.06 -9.99
N ASN A 87 11.46 6.88 -9.98
CA ASN A 87 12.91 6.79 -9.85
C ASN A 87 13.57 6.89 -11.23
N TRP A 88 14.45 7.87 -11.39
CA TRP A 88 15.25 8.03 -12.61
C TRP A 88 16.57 7.30 -12.47
N ASN A 89 16.68 6.10 -13.04
CA ASN A 89 17.93 5.32 -13.00
C ASN A 89 18.41 5.11 -11.54
N ASP A 90 19.72 4.98 -11.33
CA ASP A 90 20.35 4.80 -10.01
C ASP A 90 20.19 6.02 -9.04
N ASP A 91 19.24 6.93 -9.27
CA ASP A 91 18.92 8.04 -8.36
C ASP A 91 17.97 7.57 -7.24
N PRO A 92 18.44 7.51 -5.98
CA PRO A 92 17.63 7.05 -4.86
C PRO A 92 16.57 8.08 -4.41
N CYS A 93 16.66 9.33 -4.85
CA CYS A 93 15.81 10.41 -4.34
C CYS A 93 14.42 10.48 -4.98
N GLY A 94 14.26 9.92 -6.19
CA GLY A 94 13.02 9.96 -6.96
C GLY A 94 12.57 11.37 -7.35
N GLU A 95 11.71 11.48 -8.36
CA GLU A 95 11.09 12.74 -8.80
C GLU A 95 9.57 12.64 -8.69
N HIS A 96 8.94 13.69 -8.15
CA HIS A 96 7.49 13.81 -8.17
C HIS A 96 6.98 14.01 -9.60
N ILE A 97 5.99 13.22 -10.00
CA ILE A 97 5.32 13.34 -11.28
C ILE A 97 3.80 13.37 -11.09
N GLU A 98 3.12 14.23 -11.85
CA GLU A 98 1.66 14.22 -11.93
C GLU A 98 1.17 13.46 -13.17
N ILE A 99 1.98 13.46 -14.23
CA ILE A 99 1.70 12.83 -15.52
C ILE A 99 2.78 11.80 -15.79
N CYS A 100 2.38 10.58 -16.15
CA CYS A 100 3.32 9.53 -16.54
C CYS A 100 4.05 9.95 -17.84
N PRO A 101 5.39 10.05 -17.85
CA PRO A 101 6.14 10.51 -19.03
C PRO A 101 6.12 9.52 -20.20
N PHE A 102 5.64 8.30 -19.97
CA PHE A 102 5.63 7.21 -20.96
C PHE A 102 4.28 7.02 -21.64
N CYS A 103 3.19 7.05 -20.87
CA CYS A 103 1.84 6.83 -21.38
C CYS A 103 0.96 8.10 -21.37
N HIS A 104 1.47 9.20 -20.81
CA HIS A 104 0.78 10.49 -20.68
C HIS A 104 -0.49 10.47 -19.82
N ALA A 105 -0.71 9.42 -19.04
CA ALA A 105 -1.80 9.37 -18.06
C ALA A 105 -1.59 10.42 -16.97
N ASN A 106 -2.63 11.20 -16.67
CA ASN A 106 -2.67 12.11 -15.53
C ASN A 106 -2.93 11.34 -14.22
N LEU A 107 -1.85 10.86 -13.62
CA LEU A 107 -1.85 10.04 -12.40
C LEU A 107 -2.48 10.79 -11.22
N ALA A 108 -2.23 12.10 -11.10
CA ALA A 108 -2.80 12.95 -10.06
C ALA A 108 -4.34 13.04 -10.13
N CYS A 109 -4.92 12.81 -11.31
CA CYS A 109 -6.36 12.79 -11.53
C CYS A 109 -6.96 11.37 -11.55
N GLY A 110 -6.18 10.35 -11.19
CA GLY A 110 -6.65 8.96 -11.18
C GLY A 110 -6.72 8.33 -12.57
N GLU A 111 -6.02 8.89 -13.57
CA GLU A 111 -5.76 8.19 -14.82
C GLU A 111 -4.60 7.20 -14.63
N GLY A 112 -4.50 6.24 -15.57
CA GLY A 112 -3.48 5.20 -15.51
C GLY A 112 -3.85 4.06 -14.55
N ASP A 113 -3.61 2.84 -15.00
CA ASP A 113 -3.80 1.65 -14.18
C ASP A 113 -2.75 1.61 -13.07
N ALA A 114 -3.15 1.10 -11.91
CA ALA A 114 -2.27 0.91 -10.77
C ALA A 114 -2.31 -0.54 -10.31
N VAL A 115 -1.27 -0.99 -9.63
CA VAL A 115 -1.18 -2.31 -9.03
C VAL A 115 -0.82 -2.14 -7.57
N LEU A 116 -1.65 -2.70 -6.67
CA LEU A 116 -1.32 -2.86 -5.26
C LEU A 116 -0.49 -4.13 -5.09
N ILE A 117 0.66 -3.99 -4.42
CA ILE A 117 1.57 -5.09 -4.09
C ILE A 117 1.33 -5.50 -2.65
N LYS A 118 1.00 -6.79 -2.46
CA LYS A 118 0.75 -7.37 -1.15
C LYS A 118 2.03 -7.35 -0.33
N ALA A 119 1.91 -6.93 0.93
CA ALA A 119 3.05 -6.96 1.86
C ALA A 119 3.54 -8.39 2.12
N ASP A 120 4.82 -8.52 2.46
CA ASP A 120 5.37 -9.77 2.94
C ASP A 120 4.74 -10.22 4.27
N ASP A 121 5.16 -11.38 4.76
CA ASP A 121 4.64 -11.96 5.99
C ASP A 121 5.42 -11.53 7.25
N GLY A 122 6.42 -10.66 7.13
CA GLY A 122 7.35 -10.31 8.19
C GLY A 122 6.65 -9.74 9.42
N TRP A 123 5.74 -8.77 9.22
CA TRP A 123 4.95 -8.22 10.32
C TRP A 123 4.04 -9.25 10.98
N TRP A 124 3.49 -10.19 10.22
CA TRP A 124 2.58 -11.22 10.74
C TRP A 124 3.34 -12.25 11.58
N ARG A 125 4.57 -12.60 11.19
CA ARG A 125 5.47 -13.42 12.02
C ARG A 125 5.85 -12.70 13.32
N ILE A 126 6.23 -11.42 13.25
CA ILE A 126 6.58 -10.61 14.45
C ILE A 126 5.41 -10.53 15.43
N LEU A 127 4.18 -10.44 14.92
CA LEU A 127 2.97 -10.37 15.73
C LEU A 127 2.44 -11.75 16.17
N GLY A 128 3.11 -12.85 15.80
CA GLY A 128 2.76 -14.21 16.23
C GLY A 128 1.54 -14.82 15.50
N PHE A 129 1.13 -14.27 14.36
CA PHE A 129 0.07 -14.83 13.53
C PHE A 129 0.54 -15.98 12.62
N MET A 130 1.86 -16.11 12.45
CA MET A 130 2.51 -17.16 11.66
C MET A 130 3.72 -17.68 12.42
N GLU A 131 4.09 -18.94 12.18
CA GLU A 131 5.32 -19.51 12.74
C GLU A 131 6.54 -18.79 12.14
N ALA A 132 7.57 -18.57 12.97
CA ALA A 132 8.87 -18.11 12.48
C ALA A 132 9.58 -19.29 11.81
N GLU A 133 10.15 -19.05 10.63
CA GLU A 133 11.02 -20.01 9.92
C GLU A 133 12.36 -20.26 10.64
#